data_AF-A0AAV0FRI6-F1
#
_entry.id   AF-A0AAV0FRI6-F1
#
_cell.length_a   1.000
_cell.length_b   1.000
_cell.length_c   1.000
_cell.angle_alpha   90.00
_cell.angle_beta   90.00
_cell.angle_gamma   90.00
#
_symmetry.space_group_name_H-M   'P 1'
#
loop_
_entity.id
_entity.type
_entity.pdbx_description
1 polymer ?
#
loop_
_entity_poly.entity_id
_entity_poly.type
_entity_poly.pdbx_seq_one_letter_code
_entity_poly.pdbx_strand_id
1 'polypeptide(L)'
;MTTKTNTLDYWLNWRFFVSAIWIVAAMVVSALMIWRYEVSAKSRNQHGEDQQVKVGTLHKDDVWKTSYKSISPIWLLTYRILSFLLLLGLLISDAVLHSGRIFIYYTQWTFTLVTIYFGVASLHSLYGLKLCRKPSAERVNIMGSDVENGRYVSSSQDEPRLLDAAGIWVYAMQIIFQMCAGAVVLTDIVFWLIIYPFLTSKDYRLHFLAVCMHSVNAVCLLVEVALNRLNFPFFRIAYFVLWTCVFVTFQWIIHMCVSLWWPYAFLDLASPYAPLWYLGVGALHAPCFFIFTLIIKTKRYLLSRFLQSNVGV
;
A
#
# COMPACT_ATOMS: atom_id res chain seq x y z
N MET A 1 2.00 -10.34 38.85
CA MET A 1 2.72 -11.34 38.04
C MET A 1 2.43 -11.05 36.59
N THR A 2 3.45 -10.98 35.74
CA THR A 2 3.27 -10.85 34.29
C THR A 2 2.69 -12.17 33.75
N THR A 3 1.56 -12.10 33.06
CA THR A 3 0.93 -13.27 32.44
C THR A 3 1.89 -13.87 31.42
N LYS A 4 2.23 -15.15 31.58
CA LYS A 4 3.07 -15.87 30.61
C LYS A 4 2.24 -16.14 29.37
N THR A 5 2.64 -15.56 28.25
CA THR A 5 1.89 -15.68 26.98
C THR A 5 2.24 -16.95 26.20
N ASN A 6 3.29 -17.66 26.60
CA ASN A 6 3.76 -18.91 25.96
C ASN A 6 3.20 -20.19 26.60
N THR A 7 2.19 -20.10 27.46
CA THR A 7 1.56 -21.26 28.10
C THR A 7 0.28 -21.66 27.38
N LEU A 8 -0.03 -22.95 27.37
CA LEU A 8 -1.23 -23.48 26.72
C LEU A 8 -2.52 -22.86 27.31
N ASP A 9 -2.57 -22.70 28.63
CA ASP A 9 -3.71 -22.11 29.35
C ASP A 9 -4.02 -20.67 28.92
N TYR A 10 -3.00 -19.91 28.49
CA TYR A 10 -3.20 -18.57 27.96
C TYR A 10 -3.98 -18.59 26.64
N TRP A 11 -3.77 -19.61 25.80
CA TRP A 11 -4.38 -19.71 24.47
C TRP A 11 -5.68 -20.52 24.45
N LEU A 12 -5.81 -21.53 25.32
CA LEU A 12 -7.02 -22.33 25.50
C LEU A 12 -8.09 -21.55 26.28
N ASN A 13 -8.45 -20.38 25.78
CA ASN A 13 -9.49 -19.55 26.35
C ASN A 13 -10.51 -19.18 25.26
N TRP A 14 -11.78 -19.00 25.65
CA TRP A 14 -12.86 -18.68 24.71
C TRP A 14 -12.63 -17.37 23.94
N ARG A 15 -11.89 -16.42 24.51
CA ARG A 15 -11.61 -15.11 23.91
C ARG A 15 -10.71 -15.26 22.70
N PHE A 16 -9.70 -16.12 22.78
CA PHE A 16 -8.85 -16.48 21.66
C PHE A 16 -9.69 -17.11 20.55
N PHE A 17 -10.53 -18.10 20.85
CA PHE A 17 -11.35 -18.76 19.82
C PHE A 17 -12.30 -17.79 19.12
N VAL A 18 -12.96 -16.88 19.87
CA VAL A 18 -13.83 -15.86 19.26
C VAL A 18 -13.01 -14.87 18.42
N SER A 19 -11.87 -14.39 18.91
CA SER A 19 -10.96 -13.53 18.13
C SER A 19 -10.44 -14.24 16.87
N ALA A 20 -10.12 -15.52 16.95
CA ALA A 20 -9.71 -16.36 15.82
C ALA A 20 -10.82 -16.48 14.77
N ILE A 21 -12.07 -16.64 15.19
CA ILE A 21 -13.22 -16.63 14.27
C ILE A 21 -13.29 -15.28 13.53
N TRP A 22 -13.12 -14.15 14.22
CA TRP A 22 -13.10 -12.83 13.56
C TRP A 22 -11.98 -12.70 12.52
N ILE A 23 -10.76 -13.12 12.87
CA ILE A 23 -9.62 -13.06 11.96
C ILE A 23 -9.82 -13.97 10.75
N VAL A 24 -10.24 -15.22 10.95
CA VAL A 24 -10.51 -16.17 9.86
C VAL A 24 -11.64 -15.67 8.97
N ALA A 25 -12.73 -15.16 9.54
CA ALA A 25 -13.82 -14.58 8.77
C ALA A 25 -13.34 -13.40 7.90
N ALA A 26 -12.53 -12.49 8.45
CA ALA A 26 -11.95 -11.38 7.70
C ALA A 26 -11.04 -11.84 6.55
N MET A 27 -10.22 -12.88 6.79
CA MET A 27 -9.38 -13.49 5.74
C MET A 27 -10.22 -14.12 4.63
N VAL A 28 -11.27 -14.88 4.99
CA VAL A 28 -12.18 -15.52 4.03
C VAL A 28 -12.91 -14.47 3.19
N VAL A 29 -13.50 -13.45 3.82
CA VAL A 29 -14.18 -12.35 3.12
C VAL A 29 -13.22 -11.64 2.16
N SER A 30 -12.00 -11.34 2.61
CA SER A 30 -10.99 -10.69 1.77
C SER A 30 -10.58 -11.58 0.58
N ALA A 31 -10.40 -12.88 0.79
CA ALA A 31 -10.10 -13.83 -0.27
C ALA A 31 -11.25 -13.93 -1.28
N LEU A 32 -12.51 -13.96 -0.82
CA LEU A 32 -13.69 -13.97 -1.69
C LEU A 32 -13.81 -12.68 -2.50
N MET A 33 -13.50 -11.52 -1.91
CA MET A 33 -13.47 -10.24 -2.63
C MET A 33 -12.41 -10.26 -3.73
N ILE A 34 -11.19 -10.67 -3.43
CA ILE A 34 -10.10 -10.77 -4.42
C ILE A 34 -10.48 -11.75 -5.53
N TRP A 35 -10.99 -12.93 -5.17
CA TRP A 35 -11.46 -13.93 -6.13
C TRP A 35 -12.53 -13.37 -7.06
N ARG A 36 -13.55 -12.71 -6.51
CA ARG A 36 -14.66 -12.16 -7.28
C ARG A 36 -14.24 -11.03 -8.22
N TYR A 37 -13.47 -10.07 -7.72
CA TYR A 37 -13.15 -8.85 -8.47
C TYR A 37 -11.93 -8.97 -9.38
N GLU A 38 -11.00 -9.89 -9.09
CA GLU A 38 -9.75 -10.00 -9.84
C GLU A 38 -9.66 -11.29 -10.66
N VAL A 39 -10.05 -12.42 -10.08
CA VAL A 39 -9.90 -13.74 -10.74
C VAL A 39 -11.09 -14.03 -11.65
N SER A 40 -12.31 -13.96 -11.10
CA SER A 40 -13.53 -14.24 -11.84
C SER A 40 -13.77 -13.21 -12.95
N ALA A 41 -13.51 -11.93 -12.68
CA ALA A 41 -13.58 -10.87 -13.68
C ALA A 41 -12.58 -11.06 -14.84
N LYS A 42 -11.39 -11.62 -14.57
CA LYS A 42 -10.39 -11.93 -15.61
C LYS A 42 -10.80 -13.14 -16.46
N SER A 43 -11.39 -14.17 -15.84
CA SER A 43 -11.84 -15.39 -16.53
C SER A 43 -13.05 -15.13 -17.45
N ARG A 44 -14.05 -14.37 -17.00
CA ARG A 44 -15.25 -14.04 -17.81
C ARG A 44 -14.91 -13.29 -19.10
N ASN A 45 -13.84 -12.49 -19.09
CA ASN A 45 -13.45 -11.65 -20.22
C ASN A 45 -12.54 -12.35 -21.25
N GLN A 46 -12.02 -13.55 -20.94
CA GLN A 46 -11.36 -14.37 -21.97
C GLN A 46 -12.36 -15.03 -22.94
N HIS A 47 -13.67 -14.93 -22.66
CA HIS A 47 -14.73 -15.62 -23.38
C HIS A 47 -15.78 -14.70 -24.05
N GLY A 48 -15.65 -13.37 -23.99
CA GLY A 48 -16.63 -12.46 -24.60
C GLY A 48 -16.09 -11.07 -24.90
N GLU A 49 -16.28 -10.63 -26.15
CA GLU A 49 -16.08 -9.26 -26.62
C GLU A 49 -17.17 -8.35 -26.03
N ASP A 50 -16.82 -7.55 -25.02
CA ASP A 50 -17.55 -6.31 -24.74
C ASP A 50 -16.65 -5.31 -24.00
N GLN A 51 -16.45 -4.15 -24.63
CA GLN A 51 -15.55 -3.05 -24.25
C GLN A 51 -16.11 -2.20 -23.09
N GLN A 52 -16.68 -2.82 -22.06
CA GLN A 52 -17.09 -2.08 -20.86
C GLN A 52 -15.86 -1.76 -19.99
N VAL A 53 -15.60 -0.46 -19.80
CA VAL A 53 -14.49 0.11 -19.01
C VAL A 53 -14.31 -0.66 -17.70
N LYS A 54 -13.24 -1.47 -17.63
CA LYS A 54 -12.89 -2.39 -16.52
C LYS A 54 -12.91 -1.63 -15.18
N VAL A 55 -13.62 -2.15 -14.18
CA VAL A 55 -13.51 -1.69 -12.79
C VAL A 55 -12.12 -2.11 -12.28
N GLY A 56 -11.12 -1.25 -12.49
CA GLY A 56 -9.71 -1.56 -12.21
C GLY A 56 -8.82 -1.76 -13.43
N THR A 57 -9.22 -1.34 -14.64
CA THR A 57 -8.26 -1.20 -15.75
C THR A 57 -7.23 -0.20 -15.33
N LEU A 58 -5.98 -0.60 -15.45
CA LEU A 58 -4.85 0.25 -15.23
C LEU A 58 -4.22 0.53 -16.59
N HIS A 59 -4.03 1.81 -16.92
CA HIS A 59 -3.15 2.18 -18.02
C HIS A 59 -1.72 2.10 -17.49
N LYS A 60 -0.84 1.34 -18.16
CA LYS A 60 0.56 1.15 -17.73
C LYS A 60 1.27 2.49 -17.49
N ASP A 61 0.88 3.49 -18.27
CA ASP A 61 1.33 4.88 -18.19
C ASP A 61 0.99 5.62 -16.89
N ASP A 62 -0.04 5.21 -16.16
CA ASP A 62 -0.57 5.94 -14.99
C ASP A 62 0.39 5.95 -13.79
N VAL A 63 1.40 5.06 -13.79
CA VAL A 63 2.34 4.89 -12.67
C VAL A 63 3.49 5.87 -12.70
N TRP A 64 3.96 6.24 -13.89
CA TRP A 64 5.09 7.16 -14.08
C TRP A 64 4.66 8.52 -14.62
N LYS A 65 3.41 8.69 -15.07
CA LYS A 65 2.88 10.00 -15.45
C LYS A 65 2.32 10.75 -14.24
N THR A 66 2.63 12.04 -14.20
CA THR A 66 2.11 13.02 -13.23
C THR A 66 0.67 13.38 -13.55
N SER A 67 -0.17 13.63 -12.55
CA SER A 67 -1.57 14.05 -12.74
C SER A 67 -1.74 15.31 -13.57
N TYR A 68 -0.77 16.21 -13.48
CA TYR A 68 -0.74 17.44 -14.25
C TYR A 68 0.11 17.22 -15.50
N LYS A 69 -0.48 17.43 -16.69
CA LYS A 69 0.26 17.33 -17.96
C LYS A 69 1.48 18.26 -18.04
N SER A 70 1.48 19.35 -17.25
CA SER A 70 2.55 20.35 -17.17
C SER A 70 3.77 19.92 -16.34
N ILE A 71 3.61 18.98 -15.39
CA ILE A 71 4.73 18.54 -14.53
C ILE A 71 5.49 17.42 -15.24
N SER A 72 6.77 17.64 -15.52
CA SER A 72 7.66 16.60 -16.07
C SER A 72 7.67 15.35 -15.18
N PRO A 73 7.65 14.12 -15.75
CA PRO A 73 7.82 12.86 -15.02
C PRO A 73 9.07 12.82 -14.12
N ILE A 74 10.07 13.67 -14.40
CA ILE A 74 11.29 13.83 -13.60
C ILE A 74 10.97 14.32 -12.18
N TRP A 75 10.03 15.24 -12.00
CA TRP A 75 9.68 15.75 -10.66
C TRP A 75 9.07 14.67 -9.77
N LEU A 76 8.21 13.81 -10.34
CA LEU A 76 7.64 12.67 -9.63
C LEU A 76 8.74 11.66 -9.24
N LEU A 77 9.69 11.41 -10.14
CA LEU A 77 10.84 10.55 -9.84
C LEU A 77 11.70 11.13 -8.70
N THR A 78 12.09 12.40 -8.79
CA THR A 78 12.88 13.08 -7.76
C THR A 78 12.18 13.02 -6.41
N TYR A 79 10.87 13.31 -6.38
CA TYR A 79 10.06 13.23 -5.18
C TYR A 79 10.05 11.83 -4.56
N ARG A 80 9.87 10.78 -5.37
CA ARG A 80 9.86 9.39 -4.90
C ARG A 80 11.21 8.96 -4.34
N ILE A 81 12.32 9.37 -4.96
CA ILE A 81 13.67 9.10 -4.46
C ILE A 81 13.91 9.82 -3.13
N LEU A 82 13.57 11.11 -3.04
CA LEU A 82 13.73 11.87 -1.80
C LEU A 82 12.88 11.29 -0.66
N SER A 83 11.63 10.92 -0.95
CA SER A 83 10.75 10.27 0.03
C SER A 83 11.30 8.90 0.45
N PHE A 84 11.81 8.10 -0.49
CA PHE A 84 12.45 6.83 -0.17
C PHE A 84 13.65 7.00 0.76
N LEU A 85 14.56 7.94 0.46
CA LEU A 85 15.74 8.21 1.27
C LEU A 85 15.36 8.72 2.67
N LEU A 86 14.40 9.64 2.76
CA LEU A 86 13.89 10.16 4.03
C LEU A 86 13.29 9.05 4.90
N LEU A 87 12.36 8.27 4.35
CA LEU A 87 11.69 7.19 5.08
C LEU A 87 12.68 6.08 5.45
N LEU A 88 13.59 5.71 4.55
CA LEU A 88 14.63 4.72 4.87
C LEU A 88 15.55 5.21 6.00
N GLY A 89 15.95 6.49 5.97
CA GLY A 89 16.76 7.09 7.02
C GLY A 89 16.06 7.07 8.39
N LEU A 90 14.78 7.41 8.43
CA LEU A 90 13.96 7.35 9.65
C LEU A 90 13.82 5.90 10.16
N LEU A 91 13.55 4.95 9.27
CA LEU A 91 13.41 3.53 9.61
C LEU A 91 14.72 2.95 10.16
N ILE A 92 15.86 3.25 9.54
CA ILE A 92 17.18 2.82 10.02
C ILE A 92 17.48 3.47 11.37
N SER A 93 17.23 4.77 11.52
CA SER A 93 17.45 5.48 12.78
C SER A 93 16.64 4.84 13.91
N ASP A 94 15.38 4.48 13.65
CA ASP A 94 14.51 3.85 14.65
C ASP A 94 14.97 2.44 15.02
N ALA A 95 15.35 1.64 14.02
CA ALA A 95 15.90 0.31 14.22
C ALA A 95 17.23 0.31 14.99
N VAL A 96 18.08 1.34 14.79
CA VAL A 96 19.36 1.49 15.52
C VAL A 96 19.12 1.94 16.95
N LEU A 97 18.24 2.92 17.18
CA LEU A 97 17.97 3.46 18.53
C LEU A 97 17.20 2.48 19.42
N HIS A 98 16.21 1.78 18.86
CA HIS A 98 15.30 0.90 19.62
C HIS A 98 15.55 -0.59 19.39
N SER A 99 16.64 -0.94 18.67
CA SER A 99 16.98 -2.30 18.22
C SER A 99 15.93 -2.92 17.28
N GLY A 100 16.25 -4.08 16.71
CA GLY A 100 15.33 -4.83 15.82
C GLY A 100 14.01 -5.28 16.47
N ARG A 101 13.85 -5.14 17.79
CA ARG A 101 12.61 -5.47 18.52
C ARG A 101 11.46 -4.53 18.16
N ILE A 102 11.75 -3.35 17.61
CA ILE A 102 10.72 -2.40 17.20
C ILE A 102 9.80 -2.98 16.09
N PHE A 103 10.29 -3.94 15.30
CA PHE A 103 9.50 -4.64 14.27
C PHE A 103 8.38 -5.54 14.83
N ILE A 104 8.23 -5.63 16.16
CA ILE A 104 7.04 -6.21 16.79
C ILE A 104 5.82 -5.26 16.65
N TYR A 105 6.01 -3.97 16.38
CA TYR A 105 4.91 -3.02 16.24
C TYR A 105 4.37 -2.96 14.80
N TYR A 106 3.04 -2.87 14.66
CA TYR A 106 2.37 -2.70 13.37
C TYR A 106 2.71 -1.38 12.69
N THR A 107 3.00 -0.34 13.48
CA THR A 107 3.52 0.94 12.97
C THR A 107 4.78 0.72 12.15
N GLN A 108 5.71 -0.13 12.61
CA GLN A 108 6.95 -0.41 11.88
C GLN A 108 6.70 -1.21 10.61
N TRP A 109 5.79 -2.18 10.65
CA TRP A 109 5.37 -2.91 9.45
C TRP A 109 4.79 -1.97 8.40
N THR A 110 3.95 -1.03 8.83
CA THR A 110 3.34 -0.01 7.98
C THR A 110 4.39 0.93 7.40
N PHE A 111 5.27 1.47 8.25
CA PHE A 111 6.32 2.38 7.80
C PHE A 111 7.30 1.71 6.84
N THR A 112 7.66 0.44 7.11
CA THR A 112 8.47 -0.39 6.21
C THR A 112 7.77 -0.61 4.86
N LEU A 113 6.47 -0.91 4.86
CA LEU A 113 5.69 -1.09 3.65
C LEU A 113 5.66 0.20 2.80
N VAL A 114 5.53 1.37 3.43
CA VAL A 114 5.59 2.67 2.75
C VAL A 114 6.98 2.93 2.16
N THR A 115 8.05 2.61 2.91
CA THR A 115 9.43 2.70 2.41
C THR A 115 9.64 1.80 1.20
N ILE A 116 9.18 0.54 1.25
CA ILE A 116 9.24 -0.40 0.13
C ILE A 116 8.47 0.16 -1.08
N TYR A 117 7.27 0.69 -0.86
CA TYR A 117 6.48 1.32 -1.92
C TYR A 117 7.27 2.41 -2.64
N PHE A 118 7.86 3.37 -1.92
CA PHE A 118 8.63 4.46 -2.53
C PHE A 118 9.89 3.96 -3.23
N GLY A 119 10.55 2.93 -2.71
CA GLY A 119 11.69 2.29 -3.36
C GLY A 119 11.31 1.69 -4.70
N VAL A 120 10.25 0.86 -4.73
CA VAL A 120 9.78 0.25 -5.97
C VAL A 120 9.19 1.31 -6.93
N ALA A 121 8.55 2.35 -6.41
CA ALA A 121 7.93 3.40 -7.24
C ALA A 121 9.00 4.25 -7.93
N SER A 122 10.13 4.48 -7.25
CA SER A 122 11.33 5.11 -7.81
C SER A 122 11.91 4.28 -8.95
N LEU A 123 12.09 2.96 -8.73
CA LEU A 123 12.57 2.05 -9.77
C LEU A 123 11.65 2.11 -11.00
N HIS A 124 10.34 2.03 -10.80
CA HIS A 124 9.38 2.04 -11.89
C HIS A 124 9.34 3.38 -12.64
N SER A 125 9.41 4.52 -11.94
CA SER A 125 9.56 5.83 -12.57
C SER A 125 10.83 5.93 -13.42
N LEU A 126 11.94 5.36 -12.95
CA LEU A 126 13.20 5.34 -13.68
C LEU A 126 13.11 4.48 -14.95
N TYR A 127 12.51 3.30 -14.85
CA TYR A 127 12.25 2.43 -16.01
C TYR A 127 11.35 3.11 -17.05
N GLY A 128 10.25 3.73 -16.61
CA GLY A 128 9.34 4.46 -17.50
C GLY A 128 10.04 5.62 -18.23
N LEU A 129 10.89 6.37 -17.54
CA LEU A 129 11.66 7.46 -18.15
C LEU A 129 12.69 6.94 -19.18
N LYS A 130 13.39 5.84 -18.87
CA LYS A 130 14.33 5.20 -19.81
C LYS A 130 13.62 4.70 -21.06
N LEU A 131 12.43 4.09 -20.91
CA LEU A 131 11.64 3.60 -22.04
C LEU A 131 11.10 4.74 -22.92
N CYS A 132 10.70 5.88 -22.33
CA CYS A 132 10.31 7.07 -23.10
C CYS A 132 11.48 7.75 -23.84
N ARG A 133 12.73 7.53 -23.40
CA ARG A 133 13.93 8.13 -24.03
C ARG A 133 14.48 7.27 -25.18
N LYS A 134 14.27 5.95 -25.15
CA LYS A 134 14.66 5.00 -26.20
C LYS A 134 13.89 5.06 -27.56
N PRO A 135 12.66 5.57 -27.72
CA PRO A 135 11.94 5.55 -29.01
C PRO A 135 12.39 6.64 -29.99
N SER A 136 13.39 7.45 -29.61
CA SER A 136 13.97 8.50 -30.44
C SER A 136 15.26 8.05 -31.14
N ALA A 137 16.07 7.21 -30.49
CA ALA A 137 17.33 6.74 -31.09
C ALA A 137 17.10 5.75 -32.25
N GLU A 138 16.01 4.99 -32.21
CA GLU A 138 15.69 4.00 -33.25
C GLU A 138 14.91 4.61 -34.41
N ARG A 139 14.04 5.61 -34.15
CA ARG A 139 13.33 6.35 -35.22
C ARG A 139 14.23 7.29 -36.03
N VAL A 140 15.31 7.80 -35.43
CA VAL A 140 16.31 8.60 -36.18
C VAL A 140 17.16 7.72 -37.09
N ASN A 141 17.39 6.45 -36.74
CA ASN A 141 18.11 5.50 -37.59
C ASN A 141 17.24 4.90 -38.71
N ILE A 142 15.92 4.81 -38.53
CA ILE A 142 15.01 4.33 -39.57
C ILE A 142 14.80 5.39 -40.67
N MET A 143 14.82 6.69 -40.34
CA MET A 143 14.67 7.75 -41.35
C MET A 143 15.93 7.97 -42.22
N GLY A 144 17.06 7.34 -41.87
CA GLY A 144 18.34 7.49 -42.58
C GLY A 144 18.75 6.28 -43.44
N SER A 145 17.99 5.18 -43.44
CA SER A 145 18.45 3.92 -44.04
C SER A 145 17.33 3.07 -44.65
N ASP A 146 16.35 3.69 -45.33
CA ASP A 146 15.35 2.96 -46.12
C ASP A 146 15.36 3.39 -47.59
N VAL A 147 16.52 3.27 -48.22
CA VAL A 147 16.61 2.88 -49.63
C VAL A 147 17.40 1.57 -49.63
N GLU A 148 16.73 0.47 -50.01
CA GLU A 148 17.38 -0.77 -50.44
C GLU A 148 17.76 -1.84 -49.37
N ASN A 149 16.78 -2.41 -48.66
CA ASN A 149 16.66 -3.89 -48.59
C ASN A 149 15.44 -4.40 -47.80
N GLY A 150 14.62 -5.21 -48.47
CA GLY A 150 13.56 -5.97 -47.82
C GLY A 150 14.11 -7.13 -47.01
N ARG A 151 14.11 -7.02 -45.68
CA ARG A 151 14.10 -8.19 -44.78
C ARG A 151 13.48 -7.82 -43.44
N TYR A 152 12.18 -8.08 -43.30
CA TYR A 152 11.48 -8.07 -42.02
C TYR A 152 12.05 -9.17 -41.13
N VAL A 153 12.98 -8.83 -40.24
CA VAL A 153 13.38 -9.69 -39.12
C VAL A 153 12.50 -9.33 -37.92
N SER A 154 11.62 -10.26 -37.58
CA SER A 154 10.68 -10.18 -36.46
C SER A 154 11.41 -9.98 -35.12
N SER A 155 11.12 -8.87 -34.43
CA SER A 155 11.48 -8.64 -33.01
C SER A 155 10.35 -9.01 -32.03
N SER A 156 9.37 -9.80 -32.46
CA SER A 156 8.05 -9.90 -31.81
C SER A 156 7.93 -10.92 -30.67
N GLN A 157 9.01 -11.61 -30.25
CA GLN A 157 8.92 -12.63 -29.19
C GLN A 157 9.28 -12.13 -27.78
N ASP A 158 10.09 -11.07 -27.64
CA ASP A 158 10.46 -10.51 -26.33
C ASP A 158 9.56 -9.36 -25.89
N GLU A 159 8.96 -8.61 -26.83
CA GLU A 159 7.99 -7.55 -26.52
C GLU A 159 6.73 -8.03 -25.76
N PRO A 160 6.08 -9.16 -26.11
CA PRO A 160 4.86 -9.61 -25.44
C PRO A 160 5.10 -10.00 -23.98
N ARG A 161 6.23 -10.68 -23.70
CA ARG A 161 6.60 -11.15 -22.34
C ARG A 161 6.99 -9.98 -21.44
N LEU A 162 7.73 -9.01 -21.98
CA LEU A 162 8.14 -7.82 -21.25
C LEU A 162 6.94 -6.90 -20.99
N LEU A 163 5.98 -6.83 -21.92
CA LEU A 163 4.70 -6.16 -21.70
C LEU A 163 3.89 -6.82 -20.59
N ASP A 164 3.81 -8.15 -20.54
CA ASP A 164 3.00 -8.87 -19.54
C ASP A 164 3.63 -8.76 -18.14
N ALA A 165 4.96 -8.90 -18.04
CA ALA A 165 5.70 -8.67 -16.81
C ALA A 165 5.56 -7.23 -16.27
N ALA A 166 5.60 -6.23 -17.17
CA ALA A 166 5.32 -4.83 -16.79
C ALA A 166 3.89 -4.66 -16.28
N GLY A 167 2.92 -5.40 -16.81
CA GLY A 167 1.53 -5.40 -16.31
C GLY A 167 1.43 -5.91 -14.87
N ILE A 168 2.13 -7.01 -14.55
CA ILE A 168 2.16 -7.60 -13.20
C ILE A 168 2.81 -6.65 -12.19
N TRP A 169 3.93 -6.02 -12.56
CA TRP A 169 4.65 -5.13 -11.65
C TRP A 169 3.83 -3.90 -11.30
N VAL A 170 3.18 -3.29 -12.29
CA VAL A 170 2.29 -2.16 -12.02
C VAL A 170 1.12 -2.58 -11.12
N TYR A 171 0.59 -3.77 -11.34
CA TYR A 171 -0.49 -4.29 -10.53
C TYR A 171 -0.09 -4.42 -9.05
N ALA A 172 1.07 -5.04 -8.80
CA ALA A 172 1.65 -5.16 -7.48
C ALA A 172 1.85 -3.79 -6.82
N MET A 173 2.34 -2.80 -7.57
CA MET A 173 2.53 -1.45 -7.07
C MET A 173 1.25 -0.77 -6.64
N GLN A 174 0.18 -0.97 -7.42
CA GLN A 174 -1.12 -0.43 -7.08
C GLN A 174 -1.71 -1.11 -5.84
N ILE A 175 -1.46 -2.41 -5.64
CA ILE A 175 -1.84 -3.13 -4.41
C ILE A 175 -1.07 -2.58 -3.20
N ILE A 176 0.26 -2.50 -3.29
CA ILE A 176 1.11 -1.99 -2.21
C ILE A 176 0.70 -0.57 -1.84
N PHE A 177 0.48 0.30 -2.83
CA PHE A 177 0.01 1.67 -2.61
C PHE A 177 -1.29 1.74 -1.79
N GLN A 178 -2.24 0.86 -2.08
CA GLN A 178 -3.54 0.84 -1.41
C GLN A 178 -3.47 0.23 -0.01
N MET A 179 -2.61 -0.78 0.17
CA MET A 179 -2.27 -1.28 1.49
C MET A 179 -1.63 -0.17 2.34
N CYS A 180 -0.64 0.56 1.79
CA CYS A 180 -0.01 1.71 2.45
C CYS A 180 -1.04 2.77 2.84
N ALA A 181 -1.92 3.15 1.91
CA ALA A 181 -2.96 4.15 2.14
C ALA A 181 -3.88 3.79 3.32
N GLY A 182 -4.39 2.56 3.35
CA GLY A 182 -5.23 2.08 4.45
C GLY A 182 -4.46 1.99 5.77
N ALA A 183 -3.26 1.40 5.72
CA ALA A 183 -2.45 1.14 6.91
C ALA A 183 -1.98 2.43 7.59
N VAL A 184 -1.52 3.42 6.83
CA VAL A 184 -1.08 4.72 7.38
C VAL A 184 -2.24 5.46 8.05
N VAL A 185 -3.41 5.53 7.39
CA VAL A 185 -4.58 6.17 8.01
C VAL A 185 -4.98 5.45 9.29
N LEU A 186 -4.97 4.11 9.29
CA LEU A 186 -5.28 3.33 10.49
C LEU A 186 -4.26 3.56 11.62
N THR A 187 -2.96 3.45 11.34
CA THR A 187 -1.92 3.61 12.36
C THR A 187 -1.92 5.01 12.96
N ASP A 188 -2.12 6.02 12.14
CA ASP A 188 -2.04 7.41 12.57
C ASP A 188 -3.30 7.81 13.33
N ILE A 189 -4.49 7.42 12.86
CA ILE A 189 -5.75 7.64 13.60
C ILE A 189 -5.71 6.93 14.95
N VAL A 190 -5.33 5.64 14.98
CA VAL A 190 -5.28 4.88 16.24
C VAL A 190 -4.23 5.47 17.18
N PHE A 191 -3.07 5.89 16.68
CA PHE A 191 -2.05 6.51 17.51
C PHE A 191 -2.53 7.84 18.10
N TRP A 192 -2.94 8.79 17.24
CA TRP A 192 -3.25 10.16 17.67
C TRP A 192 -4.58 10.29 18.41
N LEU A 193 -5.59 9.49 18.06
CA LEU A 193 -6.93 9.61 18.64
C LEU A 193 -7.23 8.60 19.75
N ILE A 194 -6.47 7.49 19.84
CA ILE A 194 -6.74 6.43 20.83
C ILE A 194 -5.55 6.24 21.75
N ILE A 195 -4.39 5.86 21.21
CA ILE A 195 -3.24 5.45 22.04
C ILE A 195 -2.67 6.63 22.82
N TYR A 196 -2.35 7.72 22.15
CA TYR A 196 -1.72 8.88 22.78
C TYR A 196 -2.61 9.55 23.84
N PRO A 197 -3.89 9.88 23.59
CA PRO A 197 -4.72 10.56 24.58
C PRO A 197 -5.23 9.66 25.72
N PHE A 198 -5.47 8.36 25.47
CA PHE A 198 -6.19 7.50 26.43
C PHE A 198 -5.38 6.34 26.99
N LEU A 199 -4.43 5.78 26.23
CA LEU A 199 -3.71 4.55 26.61
C LEU A 199 -2.27 4.80 27.03
N THR A 200 -1.81 6.04 26.92
CA THR A 200 -0.45 6.44 27.25
C THR A 200 -0.43 7.11 28.63
N SER A 201 0.62 6.89 29.42
CA SER A 201 0.75 7.52 30.74
C SER A 201 0.84 9.05 30.62
N LYS A 202 0.35 9.77 31.64
CA LYS A 202 0.38 11.25 31.68
C LYS A 202 1.81 11.82 31.59
N ASP A 203 2.80 11.03 32.01
CA ASP A 203 4.21 11.40 32.01
C ASP A 203 4.95 10.99 30.72
N TYR A 204 4.26 10.36 29.76
CA TYR A 204 4.87 9.97 28.50
C TYR A 204 5.20 11.20 27.66
N ARG A 205 6.48 11.37 27.38
CA ARG A 205 6.97 12.41 26.49
C ARG A 205 7.03 11.84 25.07
N LEU A 206 6.27 12.44 24.14
CA LEU A 206 6.35 12.10 22.73
C LEU A 206 7.80 12.22 22.24
N HIS A 207 8.39 11.09 21.86
CA HIS A 207 9.70 11.10 21.23
C HIS A 207 9.58 11.57 19.78
N PHE A 208 10.54 12.39 19.33
CA PHE A 208 10.54 12.97 17.98
C PHE A 208 10.35 11.92 16.89
N LEU A 209 11.05 10.78 17.02
CA LEU A 209 10.97 9.71 16.04
C LEU A 209 9.57 9.07 15.98
N ALA A 210 8.89 8.92 17.11
CA ALA A 210 7.52 8.42 17.13
C ALA A 210 6.57 9.37 16.38
N VAL A 211 6.72 10.68 16.57
CA VAL A 211 5.96 11.68 15.82
C VAL A 211 6.24 11.57 14.32
N CYS A 212 7.50 11.42 13.92
CA CYS A 212 7.85 11.24 12.51
C CYS A 212 7.22 9.99 11.92
N MET A 213 7.26 8.85 12.63
CA MET A 213 6.71 7.58 12.16
C MET A 213 5.19 7.59 12.02
N HIS A 214 4.50 8.48 12.74
CA HIS A 214 3.04 8.66 12.74
C HIS A 214 2.56 9.93 12.00
N SER A 215 3.40 10.56 11.18
CA SER A 215 3.03 11.77 10.44
C SER A 215 3.74 11.92 9.11
N VAL A 216 5.04 11.62 9.03
CA VAL A 216 5.84 11.82 7.80
C VAL A 216 5.39 10.84 6.70
N ASN A 217 5.06 9.59 7.06
CA ASN A 217 4.47 8.61 6.15
C ASN A 217 3.17 9.11 5.49
N ALA A 218 2.26 9.74 6.25
CA ALA A 218 1.02 10.30 5.75
C ALA A 218 1.28 11.48 4.81
N VAL A 219 2.14 12.42 5.21
CA VAL A 219 2.53 13.54 4.34
C VAL A 219 3.13 13.04 3.03
N CYS A 220 4.03 12.05 3.10
CA CYS A 220 4.63 11.45 1.91
C CYS A 220 3.56 10.82 1.00
N LEU A 221 2.64 10.02 1.54
CA LEU A 221 1.58 9.42 0.73
C LEU A 221 0.60 10.46 0.17
N LEU A 222 0.29 11.53 0.88
CA LEU A 222 -0.61 12.60 0.39
C LEU A 222 0.01 13.37 -0.79
N VAL A 223 1.31 13.69 -0.71
CA VAL A 223 2.01 14.33 -1.84
C VAL A 223 2.13 13.37 -3.02
N GLU A 224 2.43 12.10 -2.77
CA GLU A 224 2.41 11.06 -3.81
C GLU A 224 1.03 10.94 -4.48
N VAL A 225 -0.06 10.91 -3.69
CA VAL A 225 -1.43 10.97 -4.21
C VAL A 225 -1.63 12.23 -5.02
N ALA A 226 -1.18 13.40 -4.57
CA ALA A 226 -1.35 14.65 -5.31
C ALA A 226 -0.67 14.59 -6.69
N LEU A 227 0.52 13.99 -6.77
CA LEU A 227 1.33 13.94 -7.99
C LEU A 227 0.98 12.78 -8.94
N ASN A 228 0.63 11.58 -8.45
CA ASN A 228 0.44 10.38 -9.29
C ASN A 228 -0.98 10.25 -9.87
N ARG A 229 -1.19 9.42 -10.91
CA ARG A 229 -2.52 9.18 -11.51
C ARG A 229 -3.14 7.84 -11.09
N LEU A 230 -2.63 7.21 -10.03
CA LEU A 230 -3.01 5.84 -9.71
C LEU A 230 -4.52 5.72 -9.43
N ASN A 231 -5.11 4.66 -9.97
CA ASN A 231 -6.49 4.28 -9.68
C ASN A 231 -6.59 3.68 -8.27
N PHE A 232 -7.72 3.93 -7.61
CA PHE A 232 -8.01 3.43 -6.26
C PHE A 232 -9.34 2.68 -6.23
N PRO A 233 -9.40 1.46 -6.82
CA PRO A 233 -10.55 0.58 -6.69
C PRO A 233 -10.82 0.24 -5.23
N PHE A 234 -12.07 0.41 -4.80
CA PHE A 234 -12.45 0.19 -3.40
C PHE A 234 -12.31 -1.26 -2.95
N PHE A 235 -12.57 -2.23 -3.84
CA PHE A 235 -12.57 -3.66 -3.48
C PHE A 235 -11.22 -4.18 -2.96
N ARG A 236 -10.13 -3.48 -3.25
CA ARG A 236 -8.78 -3.83 -2.82
C ARG A 236 -8.48 -3.47 -1.37
N ILE A 237 -9.46 -2.92 -0.64
CA ILE A 237 -9.47 -2.95 0.82
C ILE A 237 -9.17 -4.37 1.36
N ALA A 238 -9.52 -5.41 0.61
CA ALA A 238 -9.20 -6.80 0.94
C ALA A 238 -7.70 -7.03 1.21
N TYR A 239 -6.79 -6.42 0.45
CA TYR A 239 -5.34 -6.56 0.68
C TYR A 239 -4.89 -5.88 1.97
N PHE A 240 -5.48 -4.72 2.28
CA PHE A 240 -5.20 -4.02 3.52
C PHE A 240 -5.70 -4.84 4.74
N VAL A 241 -6.89 -5.42 4.66
CA VAL A 241 -7.42 -6.31 5.70
C VAL A 241 -6.51 -7.54 5.86
N LEU A 242 -6.12 -8.19 4.76
CA LEU A 242 -5.20 -9.34 4.81
C LEU A 242 -3.85 -8.96 5.43
N TRP A 243 -3.30 -7.80 5.12
CA TRP A 243 -2.05 -7.31 5.72
C TRP A 243 -2.15 -7.25 7.25
N THR A 244 -3.25 -6.71 7.78
CA THR A 244 -3.49 -6.69 9.22
C THR A 244 -3.70 -8.09 9.80
N CYS A 245 -4.42 -8.98 9.11
CA CYS A 245 -4.58 -10.36 9.56
C CYS A 245 -3.25 -11.11 9.62
N VAL A 246 -2.36 -10.89 8.65
CA VAL A 246 -1.00 -11.44 8.64
C VAL A 246 -0.22 -10.93 9.86
N PHE A 247 -0.28 -9.63 10.15
CA PHE A 247 0.36 -9.06 11.34
C PHE A 247 -0.18 -9.68 12.64
N VAL A 248 -1.51 -9.79 12.78
CA VAL A 248 -2.13 -10.40 13.98
C VAL A 248 -1.69 -11.85 14.14
N THR A 249 -1.68 -12.62 13.06
CA THR A 249 -1.24 -14.02 13.07
C THR A 249 0.23 -14.13 13.46
N PHE A 250 1.08 -13.25 12.93
CA PHE A 250 2.49 -13.15 13.30
C PHE A 250 2.66 -12.87 14.81
N GLN A 251 1.88 -11.94 15.37
CA GLN A 251 1.90 -11.67 16.81
C GLN A 251 1.51 -12.90 17.62
N TRP A 252 0.45 -13.60 17.21
CA TRP A 252 0.02 -14.80 17.91
C TRP A 252 1.10 -15.87 17.94
N ILE A 253 1.71 -16.15 16.79
CA ILE A 253 2.78 -17.14 16.66
C ILE A 253 3.96 -16.77 17.57
N ILE A 254 4.42 -15.51 17.53
CA ILE A 254 5.55 -15.07 18.35
C ILE A 254 5.25 -15.20 19.84
N HIS A 255 4.05 -14.80 20.29
CA HIS A 255 3.66 -14.89 21.70
C HIS A 255 3.47 -16.34 22.17
N MET A 256 3.03 -17.25 21.29
CA MET A 256 3.02 -18.69 21.57
C MET A 256 4.43 -19.24 21.77
N CYS A 257 5.41 -18.81 20.94
CA CYS A 257 6.78 -19.29 21.01
C CYS A 257 7.59 -18.67 22.15
N VAL A 258 7.41 -17.38 22.42
CA VAL A 258 8.22 -16.60 23.36
C VAL A 258 7.31 -15.73 24.21
N SER A 259 7.47 -15.79 25.53
CA SER A 259 6.71 -14.96 26.44
C SER A 259 7.15 -13.49 26.35
N LEU A 260 6.44 -12.70 25.57
CA LEU A 260 6.66 -11.27 25.37
C LEU A 260 5.50 -10.44 25.93
N TRP A 261 5.74 -9.14 26.12
CA TRP A 261 4.67 -8.18 26.37
C TRP A 261 3.98 -7.84 25.04
N TRP A 262 2.67 -7.57 25.07
CA TRP A 262 1.95 -7.21 23.85
C TRP A 262 2.33 -5.80 23.38
N PRO A 263 2.65 -5.60 22.09
CA PRO A 263 2.93 -4.27 21.56
C PRO A 263 1.73 -3.33 21.71
N TYR A 264 0.51 -3.89 21.73
CA TYR A 264 -0.73 -3.14 21.87
C TYR A 264 -1.63 -3.81 22.90
N ALA A 265 -2.11 -3.03 23.88
CA ALA A 265 -2.99 -3.55 24.94
C ALA A 265 -4.28 -4.19 24.39
N PHE A 266 -4.79 -3.69 23.26
CA PHE A 266 -5.99 -4.22 22.60
C PHE A 266 -5.78 -5.57 21.91
N LEU A 267 -4.54 -6.06 21.77
CA LEU A 267 -4.26 -7.42 21.29
C LEU A 267 -4.22 -8.45 22.43
N ASP A 268 -4.08 -8.01 23.67
CA ASP A 268 -3.94 -8.90 24.83
C ASP A 268 -5.22 -9.68 25.11
N LEU A 269 -5.13 -11.00 24.99
CA LEU A 269 -6.22 -11.96 25.22
C LEU A 269 -6.54 -12.14 26.72
N ALA A 270 -5.70 -11.61 27.63
CA ALA A 270 -5.99 -11.57 29.05
C ALA A 270 -7.17 -10.63 29.39
N SER A 271 -7.48 -9.67 28.51
CA SER A 271 -8.64 -8.80 28.66
C SER A 271 -9.95 -9.53 28.33
N PRO A 272 -11.02 -9.43 29.16
CA PRO A 272 -12.32 -9.99 28.82
C PRO A 272 -12.94 -9.35 27.57
N TYR A 273 -12.52 -8.13 27.23
CA TYR A 273 -12.98 -7.39 26.06
C TYR A 273 -12.14 -7.64 24.80
N ALA A 274 -11.18 -8.57 24.84
CA ALA A 274 -10.32 -8.84 23.69
C ALA A 274 -11.13 -9.05 22.39
N PRO A 275 -12.17 -9.92 22.32
CA PRO A 275 -12.91 -10.12 21.07
C PRO A 275 -13.54 -8.84 20.51
N LEU A 276 -13.99 -7.92 21.37
CA LEU A 276 -14.52 -6.62 20.96
C LEU A 276 -13.43 -5.71 20.40
N TRP A 277 -12.21 -5.76 20.95
CA TRP A 277 -11.08 -5.03 20.40
C TRP A 277 -10.68 -5.53 19.01
N TYR A 278 -10.59 -6.85 18.81
CA TYR A 278 -10.31 -7.43 17.49
C TYR A 278 -11.37 -7.03 16.47
N LEU A 279 -12.66 -7.09 16.85
CA LEU A 279 -13.75 -6.65 16.00
C LEU A 279 -13.71 -5.12 15.73
N GLY A 280 -13.46 -4.31 16.75
CA GLY A 280 -13.43 -2.85 16.65
C GLY A 280 -12.29 -2.35 15.77
N VAL A 281 -11.07 -2.87 15.95
CA VAL A 281 -9.94 -2.57 15.06
C VAL A 281 -10.20 -3.08 13.64
N GLY A 282 -10.81 -4.26 13.50
CA GLY A 282 -11.28 -4.77 12.21
C GLY A 282 -12.25 -3.79 11.52
N ALA A 283 -13.25 -3.30 12.26
CA ALA A 283 -14.23 -2.34 11.76
C ALA A 283 -13.61 -1.01 11.33
N LEU A 284 -12.54 -0.54 11.99
CA LEU A 284 -11.82 0.69 11.64
C LEU A 284 -11.17 0.65 10.23
N HIS A 285 -10.96 -0.53 9.64
CA HIS A 285 -10.39 -0.63 8.30
C HIS A 285 -11.29 0.04 7.24
N ALA A 286 -12.61 -0.13 7.37
CA ALA A 286 -13.58 0.45 6.44
C ALA A 286 -13.55 1.99 6.40
N PRO A 287 -13.70 2.72 7.53
CA PRO A 287 -13.62 4.18 7.53
C PRO A 287 -12.22 4.68 7.15
N CYS A 288 -11.14 4.04 7.59
CA CYS A 288 -9.78 4.46 7.22
C CYS A 288 -9.55 4.38 5.71
N PHE A 289 -9.95 3.27 5.10
CA PHE A 289 -9.84 3.08 3.66
C PHE A 289 -10.80 4.01 2.88
N PHE A 290 -11.98 4.27 3.43
CA PHE A 290 -12.96 5.20 2.85
C PHE A 290 -12.45 6.64 2.84
N ILE A 291 -11.83 7.13 3.93
CA ILE A 291 -11.23 8.47 4.01
C ILE A 291 -10.23 8.66 2.87
N PHE A 292 -9.34 7.69 2.66
CA PHE A 292 -8.35 7.79 1.58
C PHE A 292 -8.99 7.74 0.19
N THR A 293 -10.03 6.91 0.03
CA THR A 293 -10.83 6.88 -1.20
C THR A 293 -11.47 8.24 -1.50
N LEU A 294 -11.99 8.92 -0.48
CA LEU A 294 -12.54 10.27 -0.62
C LEU A 294 -11.48 11.27 -1.08
N ILE A 295 -10.28 11.25 -0.48
CA ILE A 295 -9.17 12.13 -0.87
C ILE A 295 -8.88 12.00 -2.37
N ILE A 296 -8.80 10.77 -2.89
CA ILE A 296 -8.52 10.52 -4.31
C ILE A 296 -9.68 10.95 -5.21
N LYS A 297 -10.93 10.68 -4.80
CA LYS A 297 -12.12 11.12 -5.56
C LYS A 297 -12.21 12.64 -5.63
N THR A 298 -12.00 13.32 -4.50
CA THR A 298 -11.98 14.79 -4.41
C THR A 298 -10.89 15.37 -5.30
N LYS A 299 -9.67 14.82 -5.25
CA LYS A 299 -8.59 15.23 -6.15
C LYS A 299 -9.00 15.13 -7.63
N ARG A 300 -9.58 13.99 -8.05
CA ARG A 300 -9.99 13.77 -9.44
C ARG A 300 -11.06 14.78 -9.88
N TYR A 301 -12.04 15.03 -9.02
CA TYR A 301 -13.10 15.99 -9.26
C TYR A 301 -12.55 17.43 -9.41
N LEU A 302 -11.64 17.85 -8.53
CA LEU A 302 -10.99 19.15 -8.61
C LEU A 302 -10.18 19.27 -9.91
N LEU A 303 -9.38 18.26 -10.24
CA LEU A 303 -8.56 18.25 -11.46
C LEU A 303 -9.41 18.34 -12.73
N SER A 304 -10.54 17.61 -12.80
CA SER A 304 -11.45 17.72 -13.96
C SER A 304 -12.04 19.11 -14.10
N ARG A 305 -12.39 19.76 -12.99
CA ARG A 305 -12.96 21.11 -13.00
C ARG A 305 -11.93 22.16 -13.44
N PHE A 306 -10.70 22.09 -12.93
CA PHE A 306 -9.61 22.99 -13.33
C PHE A 306 -9.22 22.84 -14.81
N LEU A 307 -9.25 21.62 -15.33
CA LEU A 307 -8.96 21.39 -16.75
C LEU A 307 -10.10 21.89 -17.65
N GLN A 308 -11.35 21.76 -17.22
CA GLN A 308 -12.50 22.30 -17.95
C GLN A 308 -12.51 23.85 -17.95
N SER A 309 -12.15 24.50 -16.84
CA SER A 309 -12.10 25.97 -16.77
C SER A 309 -11.01 26.56 -17.66
N ASN A 310 -9.90 25.86 -17.88
CA ASN A 310 -8.79 26.34 -18.72
C ASN A 310 -9.00 26.10 -20.23
N VAL A 311 -10.06 25.38 -20.63
CA VAL A 311 -10.43 25.18 -22.05
C VAL A 311 -11.50 26.19 -22.50
N GLY A 312 -12.11 26.92 -21.56
CA GLY A 312 -13.13 27.94 -21.82
C GLY A 312 -12.60 29.38 -21.86
N VAL A 313 -11.27 29.58 -21.98
CA VAL A 313 -10.60 30.88 -22.14
C VAL A 313 -9.82 30.88 -23.44
#